data_AF-A0A3R9PQX4-F1
#
_entry.id   AF-A0A3R9PQX4-F1
#
_cell.length_a   1.000
_cell.length_b   1.000
_cell.length_c   1.000
_cell.angle_alpha   90.00
_cell.angle_beta   90.00
_cell.angle_gamma   90.00
#
_symmetry.space_group_name_H-M   'P 1'
#
loop_
_entity.id
_entity.type
_entity.pdbx_description
1 polymer ?
#
loop_
_entity_poly.entity_id
_entity_poly.type
_entity_poly.pdbx_seq_one_letter_code
_entity_poly.pdbx_strand_id
1 'polypeptide(L)'
;MRVEILDGVIPVEEIVAGMKAGADGAVCVFDGIVRDNTRGRRTLHLDYEAYREMALEQMRGLVAEAVAKFGVRDVAVVHRLGRLVVGETSVLIVVASAHRGAAFDACRWLIDTLKKTVPIWKKEQFVDGAVWADGEPFPESIALNQAAEVAAQSADGEPFPESIALNQSAAGADKEGGRPSDDAHISEARYGAPDVSVGQPDSGLASQQVSKSAGERRG
;
A
#
# COMPACT_ATOMS: atom_id res chain seq x y z
N MET A 1 1.19 -12.32 14.97
CA MET A 1 2.04 -11.48 14.10
C MET A 1 2.54 -12.32 12.95
N ARG A 2 2.38 -11.84 11.71
CA ARG A 2 2.77 -12.55 10.48
C ARG A 2 3.65 -11.63 9.62
N VAL A 3 4.87 -12.05 9.28
CA VAL A 3 5.79 -11.28 8.44
C VAL A 3 6.44 -12.18 7.41
N GLU A 4 6.14 -11.93 6.14
CA GLU A 4 6.52 -12.82 5.03
C GLU A 4 6.94 -12.04 3.79
N ILE A 5 7.85 -12.63 3.02
CA ILE A 5 8.14 -12.24 1.65
C ILE A 5 7.90 -13.46 0.77
N LEU A 6 6.97 -13.34 -0.18
CA LEU A 6 6.53 -14.42 -1.07
C LEU A 6 7.05 -14.19 -2.50
N ASP A 7 7.23 -15.27 -3.24
CA ASP A 7 7.52 -15.23 -4.68
C ASP A 7 6.26 -15.45 -5.54
N GLY A 8 5.14 -15.80 -4.90
CA GLY A 8 3.85 -16.07 -5.52
C GLY A 8 2.75 -15.12 -5.05
N VAL A 9 1.53 -15.36 -5.54
CA VAL A 9 0.33 -14.58 -5.19
C VAL A 9 0.12 -14.55 -3.68
N ILE A 10 -0.17 -13.36 -3.14
CA ILE A 10 -0.52 -13.18 -1.74
C ILE A 10 -1.97 -13.66 -1.54
N PRO A 11 -2.24 -14.64 -0.67
CA PRO A 11 -3.60 -15.11 -0.39
C PRO A 11 -4.33 -14.13 0.54
N VAL A 12 -4.74 -12.98 -0.01
CA VAL A 12 -5.26 -11.82 0.75
C VAL A 12 -6.44 -12.20 1.64
N GLU A 13 -7.44 -12.88 1.10
CA GLU A 13 -8.67 -13.23 1.81
C GLU A 13 -8.39 -14.16 3.00
N GLU A 14 -7.51 -15.15 2.81
CA GLU A 14 -7.12 -16.09 3.85
C GLU A 14 -6.37 -15.38 4.98
N ILE A 15 -5.41 -14.52 4.62
CA ILE A 15 -4.64 -13.73 5.60
C ILE A 15 -5.59 -12.84 6.41
N VAL A 16 -6.48 -12.11 5.75
CA VAL A 16 -7.42 -11.20 6.42
C VAL A 16 -8.40 -11.96 7.32
N ALA A 17 -8.88 -13.12 6.87
CA ALA A 17 -9.77 -13.97 7.68
C ALA A 17 -9.06 -14.52 8.93
N GLY A 18 -7.83 -15.02 8.78
CA GLY A 18 -7.04 -15.58 9.88
C GLY A 18 -6.60 -14.56 10.92
N MET A 19 -6.64 -13.27 10.60
CA MET A 19 -6.28 -12.17 11.50
C MET A 19 -7.41 -11.74 12.46
N LYS A 20 -8.63 -12.27 12.33
CA LYS A 20 -9.77 -11.86 13.17
C LYS A 20 -9.85 -12.68 14.46
N ALA A 21 -10.04 -12.02 15.60
CA ALA A 21 -10.33 -12.65 16.88
C ALA A 21 -11.52 -11.96 17.58
N GLY A 22 -12.12 -12.63 18.57
CA GLY A 22 -13.30 -12.11 19.29
C GLY A 22 -13.06 -10.81 20.07
N ALA A 23 -11.80 -10.45 20.33
CA ALA A 23 -11.43 -9.19 20.96
C ALA A 23 -11.30 -8.01 19.97
N ASP A 24 -11.38 -8.26 18.65
CA ASP A 24 -11.18 -7.24 17.63
C ASP A 24 -12.50 -6.54 17.29
N GLY A 25 -12.51 -5.21 17.41
CA GLY A 25 -13.60 -4.36 16.96
C GLY A 25 -13.36 -3.76 15.57
N ALA A 26 -12.16 -3.93 15.01
CA ALA A 26 -11.79 -3.48 13.69
C ALA A 26 -10.65 -4.31 13.08
N VAL A 27 -10.69 -4.47 11.77
CA VAL A 27 -9.55 -4.87 10.94
C VAL A 27 -9.36 -3.80 9.87
N CYS A 28 -8.16 -3.25 9.79
CA CYS A 28 -7.76 -2.33 8.71
C CYS A 28 -6.83 -3.07 7.75
N VAL A 29 -7.11 -2.96 6.46
CA VAL A 29 -6.33 -3.60 5.40
C VAL A 29 -5.82 -2.53 4.44
N PHE A 30 -4.53 -2.56 4.18
CA PHE A 30 -3.92 -1.88 3.05
C PHE A 30 -3.47 -2.92 2.03
N ASP A 31 -4.00 -2.80 0.81
CA ASP A 31 -3.67 -3.64 -0.34
C ASP A 31 -2.98 -2.76 -1.39
N GLY A 32 -1.67 -2.97 -1.55
CA GLY A 32 -0.86 -2.29 -2.55
C GLY A 32 -1.00 -2.99 -3.89
N ILE A 33 -1.80 -2.42 -4.80
CA ILE A 33 -2.11 -3.03 -6.10
C ILE A 33 -1.29 -2.40 -7.22
N VAL A 34 -0.78 -3.21 -8.15
CA VAL A 34 -0.12 -2.73 -9.36
C VAL A 34 -1.12 -2.00 -10.26
N ARG A 35 -0.81 -0.75 -10.61
CA ARG A 35 -1.66 0.10 -11.47
C ARG A 35 -1.20 0.04 -12.94
N ASP A 36 -2.14 0.27 -13.84
CA ASP A 36 -1.92 0.31 -15.30
C ASP A 36 -1.25 1.59 -15.80
N ASN A 37 -1.13 2.61 -14.94
CA ASN A 37 -0.55 3.89 -15.26
C ASN A 37 0.43 4.33 -14.16
N THR A 38 1.66 4.62 -14.58
CA THR A 38 2.60 5.38 -13.75
C THR A 38 3.05 6.63 -14.50
N ARG A 39 2.85 7.81 -13.89
CA ARG A 39 3.29 9.12 -14.42
C ARG A 39 2.83 9.38 -15.86
N GLY A 40 1.61 8.95 -16.21
CA GLY A 40 1.03 9.13 -17.54
C GLY A 40 1.45 8.07 -18.56
N ARG A 41 2.29 7.10 -18.19
CA ARG A 41 2.75 6.02 -19.07
C ARG A 41 2.07 4.71 -18.72
N ARG A 42 1.75 3.93 -19.76
CA ARG A 42 1.11 2.62 -19.61
C ARG A 42 2.10 1.61 -19.05
N THR A 43 1.87 1.17 -17.82
CA THR A 43 2.67 0.16 -17.12
C THR A 43 2.21 -1.23 -17.54
N LEU A 44 3.14 -2.10 -17.93
CA LEU A 44 2.88 -3.49 -18.28
C LEU A 44 2.95 -4.40 -17.05
N HIS A 45 4.02 -4.25 -16.29
CA HIS A 45 4.28 -5.00 -15.06
C HIS A 45 5.32 -4.26 -14.21
N LEU A 46 5.42 -4.70 -12.96
CA LEU A 46 6.47 -4.32 -12.01
C LEU A 46 7.34 -5.55 -11.73
N ASP A 47 8.65 -5.36 -11.67
CA ASP A 47 9.56 -6.37 -11.12
C ASP A 47 10.03 -5.89 -9.74
N TYR A 48 9.78 -6.68 -8.70
CA TYR A 48 10.19 -6.38 -7.33
C TYR A 48 11.40 -7.23 -6.91
N GLU A 49 12.40 -6.57 -6.34
CA GLU A 49 13.61 -7.19 -5.82
C GLU A 49 13.86 -6.71 -4.38
N ALA A 50 14.54 -7.52 -3.57
CA ALA A 50 14.86 -7.14 -2.21
C ALA A 50 16.11 -7.86 -1.71
N TYR A 51 16.83 -7.23 -0.77
CA TYR A 51 17.73 -7.97 0.10
C TYR A 51 16.88 -8.68 1.16
N ARG A 52 16.44 -9.90 0.84
CA ARG A 52 15.33 -10.58 1.53
C ARG A 52 15.53 -10.70 3.04
N GLU A 53 16.71 -11.09 3.50
CA GLU A 53 16.97 -11.31 4.93
C GLU A 53 16.83 -10.01 5.73
N MET A 54 17.49 -8.96 5.27
CA MET A 54 17.41 -7.62 5.87
C MET A 54 16.00 -7.02 5.78
N ALA A 55 15.30 -7.23 4.65
CA ALA A 55 13.93 -6.78 4.50
C ALA A 55 12.98 -7.44 5.51
N LEU A 56 13.10 -8.76 5.69
CA LEU A 56 12.32 -9.52 6.69
C LEU A 56 12.61 -9.05 8.11
N GLU A 57 13.88 -8.82 8.45
CA GLU A 57 14.27 -8.33 9.77
C GLU A 57 13.66 -6.96 10.06
N GLN A 58 13.79 -6.01 9.13
CA GLN A 58 13.22 -4.69 9.31
C GLN A 58 11.68 -4.72 9.36
N MET A 59 11.02 -5.51 8.53
CA MET A 59 9.57 -5.68 8.57
C MET A 59 9.10 -6.22 9.93
N ARG A 60 9.84 -7.17 10.54
CA ARG A 60 9.55 -7.67 11.89
C ARG A 60 9.71 -6.56 12.93
N GLY A 61 10.76 -5.75 12.82
CA GLY A 61 10.97 -4.57 13.68
C GLY A 61 9.80 -3.60 13.61
N LEU A 62 9.35 -3.24 12.40
CA LEU A 62 8.20 -2.35 12.20
C LEU A 62 6.91 -2.91 12.79
N VAL A 63 6.66 -4.21 12.63
CA VAL A 63 5.49 -4.86 13.22
C VAL A 63 5.52 -4.80 14.74
N ALA A 64 6.66 -5.12 15.36
CA ALA A 64 6.82 -5.04 16.80
C ALA A 64 6.63 -3.60 17.32
N GLU A 65 7.19 -2.61 16.62
CA GLU A 65 7.01 -1.20 16.94
C GLU A 65 5.54 -0.78 16.81
N ALA A 66 4.84 -1.16 15.74
CA ALA A 66 3.44 -0.82 15.56
C ALA A 66 2.55 -1.37 16.68
N VAL A 67 2.77 -2.63 17.08
CA VAL A 67 2.05 -3.26 18.20
C VAL A 67 2.28 -2.49 19.50
N ALA A 68 3.54 -2.18 19.82
CA ALA A 68 3.88 -1.44 21.03
C ALA A 68 3.35 0.00 21.03
N LYS A 69 3.47 0.69 19.90
CA LYS A 69 3.16 2.13 19.74
C LYS A 69 1.67 2.42 19.71
N PHE A 70 0.89 1.57 19.03
CA PHE A 70 -0.54 1.81 18.81
C PHE A 70 -1.44 0.91 19.65
N GLY A 71 -0.89 -0.05 20.38
CA GLY A 71 -1.67 -0.99 21.21
C GLY A 71 -2.61 -1.87 20.39
N VAL A 72 -2.29 -2.13 19.12
CA VAL A 72 -3.06 -3.03 18.25
C VAL A 72 -2.80 -4.48 18.64
N ARG A 73 -3.81 -5.34 18.48
CA ARG A 73 -3.70 -6.75 18.91
C ARG A 73 -2.69 -7.49 18.05
N ASP A 74 -2.74 -7.29 16.74
CA ASP A 74 -2.01 -8.12 15.80
C ASP A 74 -1.83 -7.44 14.46
N VAL A 75 -0.75 -7.80 13.77
CA VAL A 75 -0.36 -7.23 12.49
C VAL A 75 0.18 -8.34 11.58
N ALA A 76 -0.24 -8.30 10.31
CA ALA A 76 0.39 -9.02 9.22
C ALA A 76 1.00 -8.03 8.21
N VAL A 77 2.24 -8.28 7.79
CA VAL A 77 2.90 -7.57 6.68
C VAL A 77 3.46 -8.61 5.72
N VAL A 78 2.94 -8.64 4.50
CA VAL A 78 3.36 -9.58 3.45
C VAL A 78 3.75 -8.78 2.22
N HIS A 79 4.93 -9.06 1.66
CA HIS A 79 5.36 -8.46 0.39
C HIS A 79 5.61 -9.55 -0.64
N ARG A 80 5.28 -9.28 -1.91
CA ARG A 80 5.58 -10.16 -3.04
C ARG A 80 6.79 -9.65 -3.81
N LEU A 81 7.70 -10.54 -4.18
CA LEU A 81 8.82 -10.27 -5.08
C LEU A 81 8.59 -10.90 -6.44
N GLY A 82 9.50 -10.59 -7.37
CA GLY A 82 9.43 -11.04 -8.75
C GLY A 82 8.50 -10.17 -9.59
N ARG A 83 8.02 -10.74 -10.68
CA ARG A 83 7.17 -10.04 -11.64
C ARG A 83 5.71 -10.01 -11.18
N LEU A 84 5.12 -8.82 -11.23
CA LEU A 84 3.71 -8.58 -10.96
C LEU A 84 3.05 -7.81 -12.10
N VAL A 85 1.90 -8.28 -12.56
CA VAL A 85 1.09 -7.61 -13.57
C VAL A 85 0.06 -6.67 -12.93
N VAL A 86 -0.50 -5.78 -13.75
CA VAL A 86 -1.58 -4.86 -13.34
C VAL A 86 -2.72 -5.62 -12.65
N GLY A 87 -3.17 -5.09 -11.51
CA GLY A 87 -4.24 -5.65 -10.70
C GLY A 87 -3.76 -6.63 -9.61
N GLU A 88 -2.50 -7.03 -9.60
CA GLU A 88 -1.97 -7.91 -8.55
C GLU A 88 -1.54 -7.13 -7.30
N THR A 89 -1.71 -7.77 -6.13
CA THR A 89 -1.20 -7.28 -4.84
C THR A 89 0.32 -7.45 -4.75
N SER A 90 1.03 -6.35 -4.53
CA SER A 90 2.47 -6.32 -4.26
C SER A 90 2.80 -6.32 -2.77
N VAL A 91 1.98 -5.66 -1.97
CA VAL A 91 2.16 -5.58 -0.51
C VAL A 91 0.81 -5.60 0.18
N LEU A 92 0.70 -6.39 1.23
CA LEU A 92 -0.48 -6.49 2.08
C LEU A 92 -0.10 -6.16 3.52
N ILE A 93 -0.82 -5.21 4.12
CA ILE A 93 -0.74 -4.92 5.55
C ILE A 93 -2.13 -5.11 6.14
N VAL A 94 -2.23 -5.93 7.19
CA VAL A 94 -3.47 -6.17 7.93
C VAL A 94 -3.23 -5.84 9.39
N VAL A 95 -4.07 -4.99 9.98
CA VAL A 95 -3.99 -4.61 11.39
C VAL A 95 -5.31 -4.95 12.06
N ALA A 96 -5.25 -5.78 13.10
CA ALA A 96 -6.40 -6.13 13.93
C ALA A 96 -6.33 -5.39 15.27
N SER A 97 -7.46 -4.79 15.68
CA SER A 97 -7.52 -3.99 16.91
C SER A 97 -8.91 -3.98 17.53
N ALA A 98 -8.98 -3.76 18.85
CA ALA A 98 -10.22 -3.52 19.57
C ALA A 98 -10.95 -2.26 19.07
N HIS A 99 -10.23 -1.25 18.57
CA HIS A 99 -10.80 0.03 18.16
C HIS A 99 -10.26 0.49 16.80
N ARG A 100 -11.17 1.04 15.96
CA ARG A 100 -10.86 1.47 14.59
C ARG A 100 -9.76 2.54 14.49
N GLY A 101 -9.65 3.44 15.46
CA GLY A 101 -8.66 4.53 15.44
C GLY A 101 -7.23 3.99 15.38
N ALA A 102 -6.88 3.16 16.38
CA ALA A 102 -5.59 2.48 16.42
C ALA A 102 -5.32 1.62 15.17
N ALA A 103 -6.35 0.97 14.62
CA ALA A 103 -6.20 0.18 13.40
C ALA A 103 -5.80 1.03 12.18
N PHE A 104 -6.46 2.17 11.97
CA PHE A 104 -6.12 3.09 10.87
C PHE A 104 -4.74 3.71 11.06
N ASP A 105 -4.44 4.21 12.26
CA ASP A 105 -3.19 4.90 12.56
C ASP A 105 -1.99 3.97 12.37
N ALA A 106 -2.07 2.74 12.90
CA ALA A 106 -1.02 1.74 12.74
C ALA A 106 -0.86 1.29 11.29
N CYS A 107 -1.96 1.04 10.57
CA CYS A 107 -1.90 0.61 9.18
C CYS A 107 -1.25 1.68 8.29
N ARG A 108 -1.63 2.95 8.48
CA ARG A 108 -1.03 4.07 7.77
C ARG A 108 0.45 4.24 8.12
N TRP A 109 0.79 4.19 9.40
CA TRP A 109 2.17 4.32 9.86
C TRP A 109 3.05 3.19 9.29
N LEU A 110 2.56 1.95 9.25
CA LEU A 110 3.29 0.79 8.72
C LEU A 110 3.64 0.97 7.25
N ILE A 111 2.68 1.33 6.39
CA ILE A 111 2.97 1.47 4.96
C ILE A 111 3.91 2.65 4.67
N ASP A 112 3.72 3.76 5.36
CA ASP A 112 4.56 4.95 5.16
C ASP A 112 6.00 4.70 5.65
N THR A 113 6.17 3.93 6.73
CA THR A 113 7.49 3.61 7.28
C THR A 113 8.17 2.50 6.49
N LEU A 114 7.44 1.45 6.09
CA LEU A 114 7.95 0.36 5.27
C LEU A 114 8.60 0.89 3.98
N LYS A 115 7.92 1.82 3.29
CA LYS A 115 8.42 2.42 2.06
C LYS A 115 9.69 3.26 2.22
N LYS A 116 9.99 3.71 3.44
CA LYS A 116 11.15 4.55 3.74
C LYS A 116 12.36 3.75 4.21
N THR A 117 12.13 2.64 4.92
CA THR A 117 13.22 1.94 5.62
C THR A 117 13.56 0.59 4.99
N VAL A 118 12.55 -0.14 4.50
CA VAL A 118 12.73 -1.54 4.09
C VAL A 118 13.33 -1.60 2.68
N PRO A 119 14.43 -2.36 2.48
CA PRO A 119 15.15 -2.44 1.19
C PRO A 119 14.43 -3.31 0.16
N ILE A 120 13.31 -2.80 -0.37
CA ILE A 120 12.56 -3.44 -1.45
C ILE A 120 12.46 -2.44 -2.61
N TRP A 121 12.96 -2.84 -3.76
CA TRP A 121 13.01 -2.00 -4.95
C TRP A 121 12.02 -2.48 -5.98
N LYS A 122 11.49 -1.54 -6.77
CA LYS A 122 10.59 -1.82 -7.88
C LYS A 122 11.19 -1.30 -9.18
N LYS A 123 11.09 -2.12 -10.22
CA LYS A 123 11.37 -1.74 -11.60
C LYS A 123 10.06 -1.63 -12.36
N GLU A 124 9.85 -0.53 -13.06
CA GLU A 124 8.65 -0.33 -13.86
C GLU A 124 8.95 -0.62 -15.34
N GLN A 125 8.09 -1.44 -15.95
CA GLN A 125 8.25 -1.87 -17.33
C GLN A 125 7.10 -1.28 -18.15
N PHE A 126 7.44 -0.43 -19.11
CA PHE A 126 6.49 0.28 -19.96
C PHE A 126 6.49 -0.29 -21.38
N VAL A 127 5.45 0.03 -22.15
CA VAL A 127 5.32 -0.36 -23.57
C VAL A 127 6.46 0.13 -24.47
N ASP A 128 7.17 1.18 -24.06
CA ASP A 128 8.23 1.87 -24.78
C ASP A 128 9.63 1.70 -24.15
N GLY A 129 9.76 0.92 -23.06
CA GLY A 129 11.03 0.64 -22.39
C GLY A 129 10.92 0.49 -20.86
N ALA A 130 12.03 0.15 -20.19
CA ALA A 130 12.08 -0.04 -18.73
C ALA A 130 12.67 1.19 -18.03
N VAL A 131 12.11 1.58 -16.88
CA VAL A 131 12.71 2.59 -15.99
C VAL A 131 12.68 2.05 -14.56
N TRP A 132 13.83 2.09 -13.87
CA TRP A 132 13.83 1.92 -12.42
C TRP A 132 13.16 3.15 -11.82
N ALA A 133 12.03 2.96 -11.15
CA ALA A 133 11.45 4.04 -10.39
C ALA A 133 12.30 4.18 -9.13
N ASP A 134 13.06 5.27 -9.02
CA ASP A 134 13.82 5.58 -7.81
C ASP A 134 12.91 5.44 -6.59
N GLY A 135 13.14 4.38 -5.82
CA GLY A 135 12.77 4.34 -4.42
C GLY A 135 13.60 5.39 -3.69
N GLU A 136 13.07 5.94 -2.61
CA GLU A 136 13.84 6.90 -1.82
C GLU A 136 15.22 6.30 -1.48
N PRO A 137 16.30 7.11 -1.55
CA PRO A 137 17.63 6.64 -1.23
C PRO A 137 17.62 6.05 0.18
N PHE A 138 18.45 5.02 0.40
CA PHE A 138 18.64 4.47 1.73
C PHE A 138 18.91 5.59 2.74
N PRO A 139 18.23 5.61 3.90
CA PRO A 139 18.64 6.51 4.97
C PRO A 139 20.11 6.22 5.31
N GLU A 140 20.92 7.28 5.46
CA GLU A 140 22.39 7.18 5.66
C GLU A 140 22.76 6.19 6.78
N SER A 141 21.92 6.04 7.79
CA SER A 141 22.11 5.11 8.92
C SER A 141 22.20 3.64 8.50
N ILE A 142 21.51 3.22 7.44
CA ILE A 142 21.54 1.83 6.96
C ILE A 142 22.81 1.55 6.18
N ALA A 143 23.24 2.48 5.33
CA ALA A 143 24.49 2.35 4.57
C ALA A 143 25.72 2.29 5.49
N LEU A 144 25.72 3.06 6.58
CA LEU A 144 26.78 3.04 7.59
C LEU A 144 26.86 1.71 8.35
N ASN A 145 25.72 1.12 8.70
CA ASN A 145 25.69 -0.17 9.40
C ASN A 145 26.14 -1.32 8.48
N GLN A 146 25.75 -1.29 7.20
CA GLN A 146 26.22 -2.27 6.21
C GLN A 146 27.73 -2.17 5.96
N ALA A 147 28.27 -0.96 5.83
CA ALA A 147 29.72 -0.77 5.69
C ALA A 147 30.49 -1.27 6.94
N ALA A 148 29.92 -1.07 8.13
CA ALA A 148 30.51 -1.54 9.39
C ALA A 148 30.45 -3.08 9.54
N GLU A 149 29.33 -3.72 9.19
CA GLU A 149 29.20 -5.19 9.22
C GLU A 149 30.08 -5.88 8.18
N VAL A 150 30.16 -5.33 6.97
CA VAL A 150 31.05 -5.86 5.91
C VAL A 150 32.52 -5.68 6.28
N ALA A 151 32.90 -4.53 6.85
CA ALA A 151 34.26 -4.32 7.34
C ALA A 151 34.63 -5.29 8.47
N ALA A 152 33.69 -5.60 9.37
CA ALA A 152 33.87 -6.56 10.45
C ALA A 152 34.00 -8.02 9.94
N GLN A 153 33.40 -8.35 8.79
CA GLN A 153 33.47 -9.67 8.15
C GLN A 153 34.69 -9.85 7.24
N SER A 154 35.36 -8.77 6.83
CA SER A 154 36.57 -8.81 5.99
C SER A 154 37.91 -8.94 6.75
N ALA A 155 37.89 -9.33 8.03
CA ALA A 155 39.10 -9.54 8.82
C ALA A 155 40.01 -10.70 8.31
N ASP A 156 39.55 -11.47 7.31
CA ASP A 156 40.27 -12.61 6.73
C ASP A 156 41.08 -12.30 5.46
N GLY A 157 41.29 -11.02 5.11
CA GLY A 157 42.44 -10.62 4.28
C GLY A 157 42.36 -10.86 2.77
N GLU A 158 41.18 -11.02 2.18
CA GLU A 158 41.00 -11.03 0.72
C GLU A 158 40.54 -9.66 0.20
N PRO A 159 41.16 -9.10 -0.86
CA PRO A 159 40.79 -7.78 -1.39
C PRO A 159 39.45 -7.81 -2.14
N PHE A 160 38.66 -6.75 -1.96
CA PHE A 160 37.32 -6.60 -2.54
C PHE A 160 37.31 -6.48 -4.08
N PRO A 161 36.28 -6.99 -4.76
CA PRO A 161 36.06 -6.74 -6.19
C PRO A 161 35.62 -5.28 -6.44
N GLU A 162 36.24 -4.61 -7.42
CA GLU A 162 36.08 -3.18 -7.76
C GLU A 162 34.63 -2.69 -7.99
N SER A 163 33.65 -3.59 -8.12
CA SER A 163 32.25 -3.25 -8.38
C SER A 163 31.49 -2.53 -7.24
N ILE A 164 32.06 -2.47 -6.03
CA ILE A 164 31.47 -1.78 -4.86
C ILE A 164 32.14 -0.42 -4.58
N ALA A 165 33.22 -0.07 -5.29
CA ALA A 165 33.99 1.16 -5.07
C ALA A 165 33.50 2.39 -5.87
N LEU A 166 32.37 2.31 -6.56
CA LEU A 166 31.77 3.46 -7.28
C LEU A 166 30.65 4.11 -6.48
N ASN A 167 30.98 4.66 -5.31
CA ASN A 167 30.16 5.74 -4.74
C ASN A 167 30.98 6.82 -4.01
N GLN A 168 32.27 6.94 -4.33
CA GLN A 168 33.15 7.99 -3.81
C GLN A 168 33.83 8.77 -4.95
N SER A 169 33.05 9.45 -5.80
CA SER A 169 33.59 10.53 -6.66
C SER A 169 32.53 11.38 -7.37
N ALA A 170 31.42 11.72 -6.69
CA ALA A 170 30.49 12.73 -7.21
C ALA A 170 29.97 13.65 -6.09
N ALA A 171 30.87 14.16 -5.25
CA ALA A 171 30.59 15.29 -4.37
C ALA A 171 31.59 16.40 -4.70
N GLY A 172 31.14 17.39 -5.47
CA GLY A 172 31.92 18.61 -5.70
C GLY A 172 31.80 19.19 -7.11
N ALA A 173 30.67 19.85 -7.40
CA ALA A 173 30.62 21.00 -8.30
C ALA A 173 29.26 21.71 -8.18
N ASP A 174 29.22 22.75 -7.34
CA ASP A 174 28.19 23.79 -7.42
C ASP A 174 28.31 24.51 -8.78
N LYS A 175 27.17 24.80 -9.43
CA LYS A 175 26.75 26.16 -9.80
C LYS A 175 25.44 26.21 -10.60
N GLU A 176 24.50 26.96 -10.02
CA GLU A 176 23.58 27.94 -10.62
C GLU A 176 22.67 27.54 -11.79
N GLY A 177 21.35 27.53 -11.54
CA GLY A 177 20.36 27.66 -12.61
C GLY A 177 18.92 27.32 -12.22
N GLY A 178 18.18 28.29 -11.66
CA GLY A 178 16.74 28.45 -11.88
C GLY A 178 15.77 27.49 -11.17
N ARG A 179 15.21 27.95 -10.06
CA ARG A 179 13.93 27.45 -9.50
C ARG A 179 12.78 27.84 -10.44
N PRO A 180 11.73 27.02 -10.53
CA PRO A 180 10.42 27.54 -10.14
C PRO A 180 9.83 26.67 -9.03
N SER A 181 9.44 27.35 -7.96
CA SER A 181 8.40 26.91 -7.03
C SER A 181 7.12 26.65 -7.82
N ASP A 182 6.31 25.68 -7.39
CA ASP A 182 4.89 25.94 -7.16
C ASP A 182 4.30 24.86 -6.25
N ASP A 183 3.91 25.34 -5.07
CA ASP A 183 2.96 24.72 -4.16
C ASP A 183 1.60 24.57 -4.86
N ALA A 184 0.94 23.43 -4.69
CA ALA A 184 -0.49 23.33 -4.87
C ALA A 184 -1.10 22.56 -3.70
N HIS A 185 -1.63 23.35 -2.76
CA HIS A 185 -2.66 22.96 -1.81
C HIS A 185 -3.72 22.08 -2.47
N ILE A 186 -4.03 20.94 -1.84
CA ILE A 186 -5.31 20.26 -2.06
C ILE A 186 -6.19 20.58 -0.85
N SER A 187 -7.14 21.48 -1.14
CA SER A 187 -8.25 21.93 -0.32
C SER A 187 -9.15 20.78 0.13
N GLU A 188 -9.67 20.89 1.35
CA GLU A 188 -10.85 20.14 1.80
C GLU A 188 -12.02 20.30 0.83
N ALA A 189 -12.49 19.19 0.26
CA ALA A 189 -13.76 19.11 -0.44
C ALA A 189 -14.67 18.14 0.31
N ARG A 190 -15.80 18.70 0.76
CA ARG A 190 -16.86 18.08 1.55
C ARG A 190 -17.49 16.90 0.82
N TYR A 191 -17.87 15.88 1.60
CA TYR A 191 -18.81 14.84 1.22
C TYR A 191 -20.09 15.45 0.63
N GLY A 192 -20.35 15.19 -0.64
CA GLY A 192 -21.64 15.35 -1.30
C GLY A 192 -22.04 14.01 -1.89
N ALA A 193 -23.05 13.37 -1.32
CA ALA A 193 -23.64 12.14 -1.85
C ALA A 193 -24.34 12.43 -3.19
N PRO A 194 -24.28 11.52 -4.19
CA PRO A 194 -25.11 11.65 -5.38
C PRO A 194 -26.58 11.31 -5.04
N ASP A 195 -27.45 12.24 -5.42
CA ASP A 195 -28.91 12.17 -5.37
C ASP A 195 -29.42 11.05 -6.29
N VAL A 196 -30.09 10.06 -5.72
CA VAL A 196 -30.70 8.95 -6.48
C VAL A 196 -32.20 9.24 -6.58
N SER A 197 -32.60 9.88 -7.68
CA SER A 197 -34.01 10.15 -7.98
C SER A 197 -34.77 8.84 -8.21
N VAL A 198 -35.61 8.46 -7.26
CA VAL A 198 -36.59 7.38 -7.38
C VAL A 198 -37.71 7.82 -8.31
N GLY A 199 -37.90 7.11 -9.43
CA GLY A 199 -39.01 7.34 -10.36
C GLY A 199 -40.37 7.01 -9.73
N GLN A 200 -41.31 7.94 -9.83
CA GLN A 200 -42.72 7.73 -9.49
C GLN A 200 -43.43 6.92 -10.59
N PRO A 201 -44.45 6.11 -10.27
CA PRO A 201 -45.32 5.49 -11.27
C PRO A 201 -46.40 6.46 -11.77
N ASP A 202 -46.62 6.42 -13.09
CA ASP A 202 -47.65 7.17 -13.83
C ASP A 202 -49.06 6.94 -13.29
N SER A 203 -49.78 8.03 -13.04
CA SER A 203 -51.23 8.03 -12.78
C SER A 203 -51.97 8.57 -14.01
N GLY A 204 -52.31 7.66 -14.92
CA GLY A 204 -53.21 7.94 -16.04
C GLY A 204 -54.67 7.81 -15.61
N LEU A 205 -55.39 8.94 -15.59
CA LEU A 205 -56.84 8.98 -15.44
C LEU A 205 -57.54 8.37 -16.65
N ALA A 206 -58.52 7.49 -16.40
CA ALA A 206 -59.63 7.24 -17.30
C ALA A 206 -60.94 7.35 -16.51
N SER A 207 -61.71 8.39 -16.82
CA SER A 207 -63.05 8.63 -16.30
C SER A 207 -64.06 7.78 -17.07
N GLN A 208 -64.99 7.10 -16.39
CA GLN A 208 -66.40 7.01 -16.84
C GLN A 208 -67.36 6.46 -15.77
N GLN A 209 -68.35 7.31 -15.49
CA GLN A 209 -69.77 7.06 -15.23
C GLN A 209 -70.27 6.37 -13.95
N VAL A 210 -71.04 7.20 -13.23
CA VAL A 210 -72.05 6.94 -12.22
C VAL A 210 -73.24 6.18 -12.82
N SER A 211 -73.72 5.13 -12.14
CA SER A 211 -75.17 4.93 -11.97
C SER A 211 -75.48 4.15 -10.70
N LYS A 212 -76.54 4.58 -10.01
CA LYS A 212 -77.08 4.09 -8.75
C LYS A 212 -77.82 2.76 -8.97
N SER A 213 -77.87 1.90 -7.95
CA SER A 213 -79.13 1.50 -7.26
C SER A 213 -78.94 0.26 -6.37
N ALA A 214 -79.70 0.26 -5.26
CA ALA A 214 -80.25 -0.87 -4.50
C ALA A 214 -79.37 -2.14 -4.35
N GLY A 215 -78.87 -2.50 -3.17
CA GLY A 215 -79.68 -2.76 -1.98
C GLY A 215 -80.20 -4.19 -2.02
N GLU A 216 -79.55 -5.13 -1.33
CA GLU A 216 -80.25 -6.19 -0.59
C GLU A 216 -79.30 -6.97 0.33
N ARG A 217 -79.90 -7.39 1.44
CA ARG A 217 -79.32 -8.15 2.56
C ARG A 217 -79.34 -9.65 2.25
N ARG A 218 -78.71 -10.39 3.18
CA ARG A 218 -78.76 -11.84 3.44
C ARG A 218 -77.67 -12.61 2.69
N GLY A 219 -76.91 -13.47 3.33
CA GLY A 219 -76.88 -13.95 4.70
C GLY A 219 -75.69 -14.86 4.91
#